data_AF-A0A553SFG2-F1
#
_entry.id   AF-A0A553SFG2-F1
#
_cell.length_a   1.000
_cell.length_b   1.000
_cell.length_c   1.000
_cell.angle_alpha   90.00
_cell.angle_beta   90.00
_cell.angle_gamma   90.00
#
_symmetry.space_group_name_H-M   'P 1'
#
loop_
_entity.id
_entity.type
_entity.pdbx_description
1 polymer ?
#
loop_
_entity_poly.entity_id
_entity_poly.type
_entity_poly.pdbx_seq_one_letter_code
_entity_poly.pdbx_strand_id
1 'polypeptide(L)'
;MGVMPNNIEGRGLTDREMLQLCLELEKGRCHSISTVMLETAHEGLRDIYEQAFANASSNQYELFTIMHEKGWYKTEKASIEQISNVQELMQNNLHPDDTFK
;
A
#
# COMPACT_ATOMS: atom_id res chain seq x y z
N MET A 1 -17.65 -20.51 -7.10
CA MET A 1 -16.72 -19.95 -6.10
C MET A 1 -16.34 -21.08 -5.15
N GLY A 2 -15.16 -21.66 -5.29
CA GLY A 2 -14.70 -22.70 -4.38
C GLY A 2 -14.18 -22.04 -3.10
N VAL A 3 -14.80 -22.34 -1.96
CA VAL A 3 -14.25 -22.01 -0.64
C VAL A 3 -12.92 -22.76 -0.53
N MET A 4 -11.81 -22.04 -0.43
CA MET A 4 -10.53 -22.70 -0.15
C MET A 4 -10.63 -23.41 1.20
N PRO A 5 -10.33 -24.72 1.28
CA PRO A 5 -10.37 -25.43 2.56
C PRO A 5 -9.37 -24.80 3.53
N ASN A 6 -9.84 -24.48 4.73
CA ASN A 6 -9.00 -23.96 5.81
C ASN A 6 -8.05 -25.08 6.26
N ASN A 7 -6.85 -25.12 5.70
CA ASN A 7 -5.86 -26.19 5.94
C ASN A 7 -5.05 -25.98 7.24
N ILE A 8 -5.50 -25.10 8.14
CA ILE A 8 -4.78 -24.68 9.36
C ILE A 8 -4.84 -25.72 10.49
N GLU A 9 -5.68 -26.75 10.41
CA GLU A 9 -5.71 -27.81 11.42
C GLU A 9 -4.37 -28.60 11.45
N GLY A 10 -3.49 -28.20 12.37
CA GLY A 10 -2.26 -28.92 12.72
C GLY A 10 -1.00 -28.54 11.95
N ARG A 11 -1.05 -27.63 10.96
CA ARG A 11 0.15 -27.13 10.26
C ARG A 11 0.37 -25.64 10.52
N GLY A 12 1.63 -25.23 10.65
CA GLY A 12 2.00 -23.82 10.70
C GLY A 12 1.76 -23.09 9.37
N LEU A 13 1.85 -21.76 9.39
CA LEU A 13 1.81 -20.93 8.18
C LEU A 13 2.96 -21.32 7.24
N THR A 14 2.69 -21.44 5.94
CA THR A 14 3.75 -21.46 4.94
C THR A 14 4.45 -20.10 4.87
N ASP A 15 5.66 -20.06 4.31
CA ASP A 15 6.39 -18.81 4.04
C ASP A 15 5.54 -17.82 3.24
N ARG A 16 4.76 -18.31 2.25
CA ARG A 16 3.86 -17.48 1.46
C ARG A 16 2.75 -16.87 2.31
N GLU A 17 2.12 -17.66 3.16
CA GLU A 17 1.04 -17.20 4.04
C GLU A 17 1.57 -16.24 5.11
N MET A 18 2.76 -16.51 5.66
CA MET A 18 3.42 -15.63 6.62
C MET A 18 3.78 -14.29 5.98
N LEU A 19 4.43 -14.29 4.82
CA LEU A 19 4.78 -13.05 4.11
C LEU A 19 3.54 -12.29 3.66
N GLN A 20 2.49 -12.98 3.20
CA GLN A 20 1.21 -12.35 2.88
C GLN A 20 0.60 -11.68 4.11
N LEU A 21 0.61 -12.34 5.28
CA LEU A 21 0.12 -11.76 6.52
C LEU A 21 0.94 -10.51 6.90
N CYS A 22 2.27 -10.59 6.87
CA CYS A 22 3.13 -9.44 7.15
C CYS A 22 2.86 -8.28 6.19
N LEU A 23 2.70 -8.57 4.89
CA LEU A 23 2.40 -7.56 3.87
C LEU A 23 1.09 -6.83 4.18
N GLU A 24 0.03 -7.55 4.55
CA GLU A 24 -1.26 -6.95 4.90
C GLU A 24 -1.21 -6.17 6.22
N LEU A 25 -0.42 -6.64 7.19
CA LEU A 25 -0.20 -5.91 8.45
C LEU A 25 0.51 -4.56 8.20
N GLU A 26 1.56 -4.54 7.37
CA GLU A 26 2.25 -3.29 7.06
C GLU A 26 1.38 -2.33 6.24
N LYS A 27 0.54 -2.82 5.31
CA LYS A 27 -0.47 -2.00 4.63
C LYS A 27 -1.45 -1.37 5.64
N GLY A 28 -1.93 -2.17 6.60
CA GLY A 28 -2.80 -1.70 7.67
C GLY A 28 -2.13 -0.62 8.54
N ARG A 29 -0.86 -0.82 8.90
CA ARG A 29 -0.06 0.17 9.65
C ARG A 29 0.05 1.49 8.89
N CYS A 30 0.40 1.45 7.59
CA CYS A 30 0.46 2.65 6.75
C CYS A 30 -0.87 3.40 6.76
N HIS A 31 -1.99 2.70 6.58
CA HIS A 31 -3.32 3.31 6.58
C HIS A 31 -3.67 3.95 7.93
N SER A 32 -3.45 3.26 9.04
CA SER A 32 -3.75 3.81 10.36
C SER A 32 -2.87 5.00 10.72
N ILE A 33 -1.57 4.94 10.41
CA ILE A 33 -0.63 6.03 10.71
C ILE A 33 -0.96 7.27 9.88
N SER A 34 -1.33 7.11 8.60
CA SER A 34 -1.66 8.26 7.75
C SER A 34 -2.89 9.01 8.28
N THR A 35 -3.92 8.33 8.77
CA THR A 35 -5.06 8.97 9.46
C THR A 35 -4.59 9.80 10.66
N VAL A 36 -3.73 9.24 11.52
CA VAL A 36 -3.22 9.97 12.69
C VAL A 36 -2.40 11.20 12.30
N MET A 37 -1.54 11.09 11.28
CA MET A 37 -0.76 12.24 10.78
C MET A 37 -1.62 13.38 10.23
N LEU A 38 -2.80 13.06 9.69
CA LEU A 38 -3.75 14.05 9.17
C LEU A 38 -4.56 14.73 10.28
N GLU A 39 -4.78 14.04 11.40
CA GLU A 39 -5.67 14.51 12.47
C GLU A 39 -4.93 15.00 13.73
N THR A 40 -3.64 14.68 13.89
CA THR A 40 -2.85 15.10 15.06
C THR A 40 -2.55 16.60 15.04
N ALA A 41 -2.90 17.28 16.14
CA ALA A 41 -2.58 18.69 16.33
C ALA A 41 -1.19 18.93 16.96
N HIS A 42 -0.52 17.86 17.45
CA HIS A 42 0.77 17.97 18.13
C HIS A 42 1.92 17.67 17.15
N GLU A 43 2.73 18.68 16.86
CA GLU A 43 3.85 18.61 15.90
C GLU A 43 4.84 17.48 16.22
N GLY A 44 5.36 17.42 17.46
CA GLY A 44 6.30 16.34 17.82
C GLY A 44 5.71 14.92 17.73
N LEU A 45 4.39 14.73 17.88
CA LEU A 45 3.77 13.43 17.64
C LEU A 45 3.67 13.16 16.14
N ARG A 46 3.38 14.19 15.34
CA ARG A 46 3.39 14.10 13.88
C ARG A 46 4.74 13.62 13.37
N ASP A 47 5.84 14.19 13.85
CA ASP A 47 7.20 13.81 13.44
C ASP A 47 7.52 12.35 13.76
N ILE A 48 7.06 11.86 14.92
CA ILE A 48 7.22 10.45 15.31
C ILE A 48 6.43 9.54 14.38
N TYR A 49 5.18 9.92 14.06
CA TYR A 49 4.34 9.15 13.14
C TYR A 49 4.86 9.18 11.71
N GLU A 50 5.49 10.27 11.25
CA GLU A 50 6.16 10.33 9.95
C GLU A 50 7.29 9.31 9.85
N GLN A 51 8.13 9.21 10.88
CA GLN A 51 9.19 8.20 10.94
C GLN A 51 8.61 6.78 10.96
N ALA A 52 7.55 6.56 11.73
CA ALA A 52 6.87 5.26 11.78
C ALA A 52 6.23 4.88 10.44
N PHE A 53 5.65 5.85 9.73
CA PHE A 53 5.07 5.66 8.41
C PHE A 53 6.15 5.29 7.38
N ALA A 54 7.26 6.03 7.36
CA ALA A 54 8.37 5.76 6.45
C ALA A 54 8.93 4.34 6.65
N ASN A 55 9.06 3.90 7.90
CA ASN A 55 9.49 2.53 8.22
C ASN A 55 8.47 1.48 7.74
N ALA A 56 7.19 1.64 8.08
CA ALA A 56 6.13 0.70 7.66
C ALA A 56 6.03 0.62 6.13
N SER A 57 6.12 1.77 5.44
CA SER A 57 6.08 1.85 3.99
C SER A 57 7.29 1.15 3.35
N SER A 58 8.50 1.32 3.90
CA SER A 58 9.69 0.61 3.42
C SER A 58 9.54 -0.91 3.58
N ASN A 59 9.15 -1.38 4.76
CA ASN A 59 8.94 -2.80 5.03
C ASN A 59 7.87 -3.40 4.10
N GLN A 60 6.75 -2.69 3.91
CA GLN A 60 5.68 -3.10 3.00
C GLN A 60 6.22 -3.29 1.58
N TYR A 61 7.04 -2.35 1.08
CA TYR A 61 7.61 -2.40 -0.26
C TYR A 61 8.62 -3.53 -0.43
N GLU A 62 9.46 -3.79 0.56
CA GLU A 62 10.38 -4.93 0.57
C GLU A 62 9.63 -6.25 0.54
N LEU A 63 8.60 -6.42 1.40
CA LEU A 63 7.75 -7.61 1.42
C LEU A 63 7.05 -7.82 0.08
N PHE A 64 6.49 -6.75 -0.50
CA PHE A 64 5.88 -6.78 -1.82
C PHE A 64 6.87 -7.26 -2.89
N THR A 65 8.10 -6.74 -2.87
CA THR A 65 9.16 -7.07 -3.83
C THR A 65 9.52 -8.55 -3.73
N ILE A 66 9.77 -9.06 -2.51
CA ILE A 66 10.06 -10.48 -2.27
C ILE A 66 8.92 -11.37 -2.79
N MET A 67 7.66 -11.01 -2.49
CA MET A 67 6.51 -11.80 -2.92
C MET A 67 6.29 -11.71 -4.43
N HIS A 68 6.62 -10.59 -5.06
CA HIS A 68 6.56 -10.41 -6.51
C HIS A 68 7.62 -11.27 -7.22
N GLU A 69 8.87 -11.21 -6.78
CA GLU A 69 10.00 -12.00 -7.31
C GLU A 69 9.76 -13.51 -7.20
N LYS A 70 9.12 -13.96 -6.11
CA LYS A 70 8.71 -15.35 -5.90
C LYS A 70 7.45 -15.75 -6.71
N GLY A 71 6.84 -14.82 -7.45
CA GLY A 71 5.62 -15.04 -8.22
C GLY A 71 4.36 -15.25 -7.37
N TRP A 72 4.42 -14.92 -6.08
CA TRP A 72 3.33 -15.08 -5.12
C TRP A 72 2.36 -13.90 -5.11
N TYR A 73 2.81 -12.73 -5.57
CA TYR A 73 2.02 -11.52 -5.71
C TYR A 73 2.14 -10.97 -7.14
N LYS A 74 1.01 -10.87 -7.84
CA LYS A 74 0.96 -10.44 -9.24
C LYS A 74 0.31 -9.07 -9.33
N THR A 75 1.02 -8.13 -9.93
CA THR A 75 0.53 -6.80 -10.30
C THR A 75 0.82 -6.55 -11.76
N GLU A 76 -0.11 -5.92 -12.45
CA GLU A 76 0.10 -5.49 -13.82
C GLU A 76 0.90 -4.18 -13.81
N LYS A 77 1.90 -4.08 -14.69
CA LYS A 77 2.56 -2.80 -14.92
C LYS A 77 1.63 -1.93 -15.75
N ALA A 78 1.44 -0.69 -15.34
CA ALA A 78 0.70 0.28 -16.14
C ALA A 78 1.38 0.48 -17.49
N SER A 79 0.60 0.55 -18.56
CA SER A 79 1.07 0.95 -19.88
C SER A 79 1.42 2.44 -19.93
N ILE A 80 2.21 2.86 -20.91
CA ILE A 80 2.53 4.29 -21.12
C ILE A 80 1.25 5.10 -21.33
N GLU A 81 0.28 4.55 -22.07
CA GLU A 81 -1.02 5.18 -22.30
C GLU A 81 -1.81 5.35 -21.00
N GLN A 82 -1.85 4.33 -20.15
CA GLN A 82 -2.50 4.41 -18.83
C GLN A 82 -1.85 5.48 -17.94
N ILE A 83 -0.52 5.58 -17.96
CA ILE A 83 0.23 6.62 -17.23
C ILE A 83 -0.14 8.01 -17.77
N SER A 84 -0.13 8.19 -19.09
CA SER A 84 -0.47 9.47 -19.74
C SER A 84 -1.89 9.93 -19.40
N ASN A 85 -2.85 9.01 -19.45
CA ASN A 85 -4.25 9.31 -19.14
C ASN A 85 -4.42 9.78 -17.68
N VAL A 86 -3.73 9.14 -16.73
CA VAL A 86 -3.77 9.55 -15.32
C VAL A 86 -3.11 10.91 -15.11
N GLN A 87 -1.99 11.19 -15.80
CA GLN A 87 -1.33 12.49 -15.73
C GLN A 87 -2.23 13.62 -16.24
N GLU A 88 -2.91 13.42 -17.37
CA GLU A 88 -3.87 14.38 -17.91
C GLU A 88 -5.05 14.63 -16.96
N LEU A 89 -5.61 13.55 -16.38
CA LEU A 89 -6.67 13.66 -15.37
C LEU A 89 -6.22 14.46 -14.14
N MET A 90 -4.99 14.27 -13.67
CA MET A 90 -4.48 15.03 -12.53
C MET A 90 -4.30 16.51 -12.90
N GLN A 91 -3.72 16.83 -14.06
CA GLN A 91 -3.57 18.22 -14.49
C GLN A 91 -4.90 18.96 -14.59
N ASN A 92 -5.92 18.30 -15.16
CA ASN A 92 -7.26 18.89 -15.31
C ASN A 92 -8.00 19.07 -13.97
N ASN A 93 -7.77 18.20 -12.98
CA ASN A 93 -8.46 18.26 -11.69
C ASN A 93 -7.71 19.08 -10.62
N LEU A 94 -6.40 19.36 -10.79
CA LEU A 94 -5.62 20.23 -9.90
C LEU A 94 -5.70 21.72 -10.28
N HIS A 95 -6.24 22.06 -11.46
CA HIS A 95 -6.42 23.44 -11.94
C HIS A 95 -7.88 23.71 -12.36
N PRO A 96 -8.83 23.78 -11.39
CA PRO A 96 -10.24 24.07 -11.71
C PRO A 96 -10.47 25.47 -12.29
N ASP A 97 -9.54 26.41 -12.10
CA ASP A 97 -9.70 27.81 -12.49
C ASP A 97 -9.37 28.10 -13.97
N ASP A 98 -8.69 27.20 -14.69
CA ASP A 98 -8.32 27.40 -16.10
C ASP A 98 -9.41 26.92 -17.09
N THR A 99 -10.44 26.23 -16.59
CA THR A 99 -11.57 25.72 -17.39
C THR A 99 -12.69 26.74 -17.67
N PHE A 100 -12.59 27.95 -17.13
CA PHE A 100 -13.55 29.04 -17.39
C PHE A 100 -12.84 30.27 -17.96
N LYS A 101 -12.56 30.26 -19.27
CA LYS A 101 -12.28 31.47 -20.06
C LYS A 101 -13.19 31.55 -21.26
#